data_AF-A0A2K8LUX4-F1
#
_entry.id   AF-A0A2K8LUX4-F1
#
_cell.length_a   1.000
_cell.length_b   1.000
_cell.length_c   1.000
_cell.angle_alpha   90.00
_cell.angle_beta   90.00
_cell.angle_gamma   90.00
#
_symmetry.space_group_name_H-M   'P 1'
#
loop_
_entity.id
_entity.type
_entity.pdbx_description
1 polymer ?
#
loop_
_entity_poly.entity_id
_entity_poly.type
_entity_poly.pdbx_seq_one_letter_code
_entity_poly.pdbx_strand_id
1 'polypeptide(L)'
;MGFTTVPDRLRAAGGKARAKAARFGEADCAEAVGRIGVAVKGGKAAGAAGHCQESLSTTFAQWCSSVRAFGEHLGVAADRFGKGDRSAAGIFPEAPTVTGPR
;
A
#
# COMPACT_ATOMS: atom_id res chain seq x y z
N MET A 1 -7.69 8.63 25.49
CA MET A 1 -7.77 7.52 24.49
C MET A 1 -7.06 7.88 23.17
N GLY A 2 -5.87 8.51 23.20
CA GLY A 2 -5.31 9.21 22.03
C GLY A 2 -4.19 8.53 21.24
N PHE A 3 -3.52 7.49 21.77
CA PHE A 3 -2.29 6.96 21.16
C PHE A 3 -2.41 5.53 20.63
N THR A 4 -3.25 4.67 21.22
CA THR A 4 -3.48 3.29 20.76
C THR A 4 -4.26 3.19 19.43
N THR A 5 -5.11 4.17 19.14
CA THR A 5 -5.92 4.19 17.92
C THR A 5 -5.12 4.48 16.65
N VAL A 6 -3.93 5.09 16.76
CA VAL A 6 -3.08 5.44 15.61
C VAL A 6 -2.33 4.21 15.06
N PRO A 7 -1.62 3.39 15.87
CA PRO A 7 -1.02 2.13 15.42
C PRO A 7 -2.01 1.18 14.75
N ASP A 8 -3.21 1.03 15.31
CA ASP A 8 -4.22 0.11 14.76
C ASP A 8 -4.76 0.62 13.41
N ARG A 9 -4.95 1.94 13.27
CA ARG A 9 -5.31 2.55 11.98
C ARG A 9 -4.21 2.37 10.93
N LEU A 10 -2.93 2.49 11.31
CA LEU A 10 -1.80 2.27 10.40
C LEU A 10 -1.72 0.81 9.94
N ARG A 11 -1.89 -0.16 10.86
CA ARG A 11 -1.95 -1.59 10.50
C ARG A 11 -3.14 -1.90 9.60
N ALA A 12 -4.32 -1.36 9.93
CA ALA A 12 -5.51 -1.53 9.10
C ALA A 12 -5.33 -0.93 7.70
N ALA A 13 -4.70 0.25 7.59
CA ALA A 13 -4.37 0.86 6.31
C ALA A 13 -3.36 0.02 5.51
N GLY A 14 -2.31 -0.50 6.16
CA GLY A 14 -1.35 -1.41 5.53
C GLY A 14 -1.99 -2.71 5.04
N GLY A 15 -2.88 -3.31 5.83
CA GLY A 15 -3.66 -4.48 5.45
C GLY A 15 -4.56 -4.22 4.24
N LYS A 16 -5.27 -3.08 4.22
CA LYS A 16 -6.09 -2.65 3.08
C LYS A 16 -5.26 -2.42 1.81
N ALA A 17 -4.07 -1.82 1.94
CA ALA A 17 -3.16 -1.61 0.83
C ALA A 17 -2.71 -2.94 0.21
N ARG A 18 -2.30 -3.91 1.04
CA ARG A 18 -1.91 -5.26 0.59
C ARG A 18 -3.07 -6.00 -0.06
N ALA A 19 -4.26 -5.99 0.54
CA ALA A 19 -5.45 -6.63 -0.02
C ALA A 19 -5.85 -6.02 -1.37
N LYS A 20 -5.71 -4.69 -1.51
CA LYS A 20 -5.98 -4.00 -2.78
C LYS A 20 -4.94 -4.36 -3.84
N ALA A 21 -3.65 -4.40 -3.50
CA ALA A 21 -2.60 -4.87 -4.40
C ALA A 21 -2.81 -6.32 -4.87
N ALA A 22 -3.24 -7.22 -3.98
CA ALA A 22 -3.54 -8.61 -4.35
C ALA A 22 -4.71 -8.73 -5.34
N ARG A 23 -5.83 -8.05 -5.06
CA ARG A 23 -7.00 -8.01 -5.96
C ARG A 23 -6.69 -7.44 -7.34
N PHE A 24 -5.81 -6.44 -7.38
CA PHE A 24 -5.37 -5.86 -8.64
C PHE A 24 -4.39 -6.80 -9.37
N GLY A 25 -3.49 -7.49 -8.66
CA GLY A 25 -2.64 -8.53 -9.25
C GLY A 25 -3.43 -9.66 -9.91
N GLU A 26 -4.61 -10.01 -9.39
CA GLU A 26 -5.51 -11.00 -9.99
C GLU A 26 -6.29 -10.45 -11.21
N ALA A 27 -6.54 -9.14 -11.25
CA ALA A 27 -7.13 -8.48 -12.41
C ALA A 27 -6.03 -8.28 -13.47
N ASP A 28 -5.78 -9.32 -14.27
CA ASP A 28 -4.75 -9.35 -15.31
C ASP A 28 -5.10 -8.41 -16.48
N CYS A 29 -5.04 -7.09 -16.24
CA CYS A 29 -5.33 -6.05 -17.23
C CYS A 29 -4.40 -6.14 -18.46
N ALA A 30 -3.22 -6.76 -18.31
CA ALA A 30 -2.29 -7.01 -19.40
C ALA A 30 -2.83 -8.08 -20.37
N GLU A 31 -3.52 -9.10 -19.86
CA GLU A 31 -4.16 -10.13 -20.69
C GLU A 31 -5.20 -9.52 -21.64
N ALA A 32 -6.02 -8.58 -21.15
CA ALA A 32 -7.00 -7.87 -21.97
C ALA A 32 -6.35 -7.08 -23.12
N VAL A 33 -5.20 -6.44 -22.86
CA VAL A 33 -4.43 -5.70 -23.88
C VAL A 33 -3.78 -6.65 -24.89
N GLY A 34 -3.29 -7.80 -24.44
CA GLY A 34 -2.76 -8.84 -25.32
C GLY A 34 -3.81 -9.38 -26.29
N ARG A 35 -5.04 -9.60 -25.81
CA ARG A 35 -6.18 -10.01 -26.68
C ARG A 35 -6.50 -8.96 -27.74
N ILE A 36 -6.38 -7.67 -27.42
CA ILE A 36 -6.51 -6.58 -28.41
C ILE A 36 -5.38 -6.67 -29.45
N GLY A 37 -4.14 -6.92 -29.03
CA GLY A 37 -3.00 -7.07 -29.94
C GLY A 37 -3.15 -8.23 -30.94
N VAL A 38 -3.74 -9.35 -30.52
CA VAL A 38 -4.06 -10.49 -31.40
C VAL A 38 -5.22 -10.16 -32.37
N ALA A 39 -6.16 -9.31 -31.95
CA ALA A 39 -7.29 -8.89 -32.77
C ALA A 39 -6.92 -7.82 -33.82
N VAL A 40 -5.81 -7.10 -33.64
CA VAL A 40 -5.39 -6.02 -34.53
C VAL A 40 -4.56 -6.56 -35.71
N LYS A 41 -5.12 -6.50 -36.93
CA LYS A 41 -4.42 -6.88 -38.16
C LYS A 41 -3.38 -5.83 -38.57
N GLY A 42 -2.12 -6.24 -38.72
CA GLY A 42 -1.02 -5.47 -39.30
C GLY A 42 0.21 -5.38 -38.37
N GLY A 43 1.39 -5.68 -38.90
CA GLY A 43 2.62 -5.87 -38.09
C GLY A 43 3.03 -4.68 -37.21
N LYS A 44 2.79 -3.43 -37.66
CA LYS A 44 3.05 -2.23 -36.85
C LYS A 44 2.06 -2.07 -35.69
N ALA A 45 0.78 -2.37 -35.92
CA ALA A 45 -0.26 -2.18 -34.93
C ALA A 45 -0.27 -3.34 -33.90
N ALA A 46 0.04 -4.55 -34.33
CA ALA A 46 0.33 -5.68 -33.44
C ALA A 46 1.59 -5.42 -32.58
N GLY A 47 2.67 -4.88 -33.16
CA GLY A 47 3.87 -4.50 -32.42
C GLY A 47 3.62 -3.39 -31.39
N ALA A 48 2.85 -2.35 -31.74
CA ALA A 48 2.46 -1.30 -30.82
C ALA A 48 1.57 -1.82 -29.66
N ALA A 49 0.66 -2.76 -29.95
CA ALA A 49 -0.15 -3.42 -28.93
C ALA A 49 0.70 -4.28 -27.98
N GLY A 50 1.71 -4.99 -28.51
CA GLY A 50 2.69 -5.73 -27.71
C GLY A 50 3.49 -4.82 -26.77
N HIS A 51 4.03 -3.71 -27.28
CA HIS A 51 4.71 -2.72 -26.44
C HIS A 51 3.79 -2.08 -25.39
N CYS A 52 2.52 -1.83 -25.74
CA CYS A 52 1.53 -1.33 -24.80
C CYS A 52 1.27 -2.34 -23.67
N GLN A 53 1.10 -3.62 -24.01
CA GLN A 53 0.94 -4.71 -23.05
C GLN A 53 2.14 -4.81 -22.10
N GLU A 54 3.36 -4.78 -22.65
CA GLU A 54 4.59 -4.91 -21.88
C GLU A 54 4.83 -3.71 -20.94
N SER A 55 4.57 -2.49 -21.45
CA SER A 55 4.62 -1.26 -20.66
C SER A 55 3.60 -1.27 -19.53
N LEU A 56 2.34 -1.62 -19.82
CA LEU A 56 1.28 -1.73 -18.81
C LEU A 56 1.61 -2.77 -17.75
N SER A 57 2.10 -3.96 -18.16
CA SER A 57 2.53 -5.01 -17.23
C SER A 57 3.64 -4.52 -16.30
N THR A 58 4.62 -3.80 -16.85
CA THR A 58 5.76 -3.27 -16.10
C THR A 58 5.32 -2.19 -15.11
N THR A 59 4.55 -1.20 -15.56
CA THR A 59 4.02 -0.14 -14.68
C THR A 59 3.16 -0.72 -13.57
N PHE A 60 2.34 -1.73 -13.88
CA PHE A 60 1.47 -2.36 -12.91
C PHE A 60 2.24 -3.16 -11.85
N ALA A 61 3.27 -3.92 -12.27
CA ALA A 61 4.16 -4.63 -11.36
C ALA A 61 4.91 -3.67 -10.43
N GLN A 62 5.41 -2.55 -10.97
CA GLN A 62 6.05 -1.49 -10.18
C GLN A 62 5.09 -0.88 -9.17
N TRP A 63 3.86 -0.55 -9.59
CA TRP A 63 2.83 -0.03 -8.70
C TRP A 63 2.49 -1.02 -7.58
N CYS A 64 2.29 -2.30 -7.89
CA CYS A 64 2.03 -3.34 -6.88
C CYS A 64 3.20 -3.51 -5.90
N SER A 65 4.44 -3.37 -6.37
CA SER A 65 5.63 -3.35 -5.52
C SER A 65 5.61 -2.15 -4.56
N SER A 66 5.37 -0.95 -5.07
CA SER A 66 5.28 0.28 -4.28
C SER A 66 4.17 0.23 -3.22
N VAL A 67 3.00 -0.32 -3.56
CA VAL A 67 1.88 -0.47 -2.61
C VAL A 67 2.23 -1.47 -1.50
N ARG A 68 2.94 -2.56 -1.82
CA ARG A 68 3.43 -3.51 -0.80
C ARG A 68 4.43 -2.85 0.15
N ALA A 69 5.43 -2.14 -0.40
CA ALA A 69 6.42 -1.40 0.38
C ALA A 69 5.77 -0.33 1.27
N PHE A 70 4.76 0.39 0.75
CA PHE A 70 3.98 1.33 1.53
C PHE A 70 3.26 0.64 2.71
N GLY A 71 2.67 -0.53 2.49
CA GLY A 71 2.08 -1.34 3.56
C GLY A 71 3.08 -1.77 4.63
N GLU A 72 4.29 -2.18 4.25
CA GLU A 72 5.39 -2.47 5.20
C GLU A 72 5.76 -1.24 6.03
N HIS A 73 5.93 -0.07 5.37
CA HIS A 73 6.28 1.17 6.06
C HIS A 73 5.23 1.60 7.08
N LEU A 74 3.95 1.39 6.79
CA LEU A 74 2.86 1.63 7.74
C LEU A 74 2.95 0.68 8.95
N GLY A 75 3.34 -0.57 8.75
CA GLY A 75 3.60 -1.53 9.83
C GLY A 75 4.77 -1.09 10.72
N VAL A 76 5.89 -0.71 10.12
CA VAL A 76 7.07 -0.18 10.84
C VAL A 76 6.71 1.08 11.62
N ALA A 77 5.91 1.97 11.04
CA ALA A 77 5.43 3.16 11.74
C ALA A 77 4.57 2.79 12.95
N ALA A 78 3.62 1.85 12.80
CA ALA A 78 2.79 1.37 13.90
C ALA A 78 3.63 0.78 15.05
N ASP A 79 4.67 0.01 14.73
CA ASP A 79 5.56 -0.57 15.74
C ASP A 79 6.39 0.48 16.48
N ARG A 80 6.85 1.52 15.77
CA ARG A 80 7.54 2.66 16.39
C ARG A 80 6.62 3.41 17.35
N PHE A 81 5.37 3.67 16.94
CA PHE A 81 4.38 4.28 17.83
C PHE A 81 4.12 3.39 19.05
N GLY A 82 3.93 2.08 18.89
CA GLY A 82 3.71 1.16 20.01
C GLY A 82 4.91 1.01 20.96
N LYS A 83 6.15 1.16 20.47
CA LYS A 83 7.34 1.24 21.32
C LYS A 83 7.41 2.55 22.09
N GLY A 84 7.13 3.68 21.44
CA GLY A 84 7.07 4.99 22.09
C GLY A 84 6.01 5.05 23.19
N ASP A 85 4.81 4.52 22.92
CA ASP A 85 3.71 4.50 23.88
C ASP A 85 4.05 3.66 25.12
N ARG A 86 4.63 2.47 24.94
CA ARG A 86 5.13 1.64 26.05
C ARG A 86 6.25 2.32 26.84
N SER A 87 7.15 3.02 26.16
CA SER A 87 8.22 3.76 26.83
C SER A 87 7.67 4.93 27.66
N ALA A 88 6.66 5.64 27.15
CA ALA A 88 6.02 6.74 27.87
C ALA A 88 5.22 6.24 29.08
N ALA A 89 4.48 5.14 28.95
CA ALA A 89 3.74 4.52 30.05
C ALA A 89 4.66 4.03 31.19
N GLY A 90 5.88 3.59 30.86
CA GLY A 90 6.90 3.22 31.86
C GLY A 90 7.49 4.41 32.63
N ILE A 91 7.45 5.62 32.05
CA ILE A 91 7.95 6.86 32.68
C ILE A 91 6.83 7.57 33.45
N PHE A 92 5.60 7.52 32.94
CA PHE A 92 4.42 8.15 33.54
C PHE A 92 3.33 7.09 33.82
N PRO A 93 3.36 6.43 34.99
CA PRO A 93 2.38 5.40 35.35
C PRO A 93 0.96 5.97 35.56
N GLU A 94 0.84 7.26 35.89
CA GLU A 94 -0.39 8.04 35.79
C GLU A 94 -0.24 9.09 34.69
N ALA A 95 -1.27 9.26 33.86
CA ALA A 95 -1.28 10.30 32.83
C ALA A 95 -1.19 11.68 33.52
N PRO A 96 -0.18 12.50 33.22
CA PRO A 96 -0.07 13.82 33.83
C PRO A 96 -1.28 14.65 33.41
N THR A 97 -2.15 14.96 34.38
CA THR A 97 -3.22 15.95 34.18
C THR A 97 -2.57 17.33 34.16
N VAL A 98 -2.21 17.79 32.97
CA VAL A 98 -1.82 19.18 32.77
C VAL A 98 -3.09 20.02 32.86
N THR A 99 -3.42 20.46 34.07
CA THR A 99 -4.39 21.55 34.27
C THR A 99 -3.75 22.81 33.70
N GLY A 100 -4.33 23.35 32.62
CA GLY A 100 -3.92 24.63 32.05
C GLY A 100 -4.06 25.77 33.08
N PRO A 101 -3.36 26.90 32.87
CA PRO A 101 -3.48 28.04 33.77
C PRO A 101 -4.93 28.56 33.79
N ARG A 102 -5.44 28.85 34.99
CA ARG A 102 -6.77 29.43 35.22
C ARG A 102 -6.86 30.86 34.71
#